data_AF-A0A8M1KR13-F1
#
_entry.id   AF-A0A8M1KR13-F1
#
_cell.length_a   1.000
_cell.length_b   1.000
_cell.length_c   1.000
_cell.angle_alpha   90.00
_cell.angle_beta   90.00
_cell.angle_gamma   90.00
#
_symmetry.space_group_name_H-M   'P 1'
#
loop_
_entity.id
_entity.type
_entity.pdbx_description
1 polymer ?
#
loop_
_entity_poly.entity_id
_entity_poly.type
_entity_poly.pdbx_seq_one_letter_code
_entity_poly.pdbx_strand_id
1 'polypeptide(L)'
;MFLIKLKSESATNITSERQDSTVGLKKETPRPRSCPAGQLSSTTRFINRKSFRLDELRTSFEERVEELAQTFSDTLEAKSKKRWDSGLHRFQALCKKTSSLGGDIHHPISLSRHDEDPDKPYSTQWLLVLLGNLTEAAKQNRKLAHVLEKLWRFADERRLRVRPQVFLKVLGSLQPWELCLPDLCVAIEVVREHAVKMSREDYDTWLLSRISGPWEAQTRANIS
;
A
#
# COMPACT_ATOMS: atom_id res chain seq x y z
N MET A 1 9.78 10.39 7.95
CA MET A 1 10.45 9.87 6.75
C MET A 1 11.22 8.63 7.19
N PHE A 2 10.60 7.45 7.09
CA PHE A 2 11.23 6.19 7.52
C PHE A 2 11.90 5.55 6.31
N LEU A 3 13.24 5.55 6.31
CA LEU A 3 14.07 4.83 5.35
C LEU A 3 14.12 3.35 5.75
N ILE A 4 13.40 2.49 5.02
CA ILE A 4 13.63 1.04 5.10
C ILE A 4 14.79 0.71 4.15
N LYS A 5 15.94 0.46 4.75
CA LYS A 5 17.15 -0.01 4.08
C LYS A 5 17.00 -1.52 3.86
N LEU A 6 16.60 -1.94 2.66
CA LEU A 6 16.64 -3.35 2.28
C LEU A 6 18.10 -3.73 2.00
N LYS A 7 18.71 -4.38 2.99
CA LYS A 7 19.98 -5.09 2.89
C LYS A 7 19.74 -6.30 1.97
N SER A 8 20.32 -6.27 0.78
CA SER A 8 20.46 -7.45 -0.09
C SER A 8 21.55 -8.35 0.51
N GLU A 9 21.14 -9.50 1.05
CA GLU A 9 22.05 -10.59 1.40
C GLU A 9 21.98 -11.65 0.29
N SER A 10 23.05 -11.70 -0.50
CA SER A 10 23.28 -12.77 -1.46
C SER A 10 23.96 -13.92 -0.73
N ALA A 11 23.19 -14.95 -0.37
CA ALA A 11 23.73 -16.22 0.10
C ALA A 11 24.06 -17.10 -1.11
N THR A 12 25.34 -17.12 -1.49
CA THR A 12 25.93 -18.23 -2.25
C THR A 12 26.91 -18.93 -1.33
N ASN A 13 26.76 -20.26 -1.21
CA ASN A 13 27.70 -21.29 -0.72
C ASN A 13 26.97 -22.31 0.17
N ILE A 14 27.16 -23.63 0.14
CA ILE A 14 27.98 -24.55 -0.64
C ILE A 14 27.30 -25.93 -0.54
N THR A 15 27.37 -26.69 -1.63
CA THR A 15 26.93 -28.08 -1.77
C THR A 15 27.94 -29.06 -1.16
N SER A 16 27.43 -30.05 -0.43
CA SER A 16 27.94 -31.43 -0.27
C SER A 16 29.22 -31.68 0.56
N GLU A 17 29.04 -31.96 1.84
CA GLU A 17 29.97 -32.82 2.60
C GLU A 17 29.73 -34.31 2.25
N ARG A 18 30.74 -34.95 1.66
CA ARG A 18 30.94 -36.40 1.76
C ARG A 18 32.44 -36.71 1.71
N GLN A 19 32.86 -37.50 2.72
CA GLN A 19 34.07 -38.31 2.84
C GLN A 19 35.34 -37.67 3.43
N ASP A 20 35.49 -37.93 4.74
CA ASP A 20 36.50 -38.84 5.32
C ASP A 20 37.92 -38.73 4.73
N SER A 21 38.83 -38.16 5.52
CA SER A 21 40.25 -38.08 5.21
C SER A 21 41.07 -38.63 6.38
N THR A 22 41.41 -39.91 6.28
CA THR A 22 42.61 -40.48 6.90
C THR A 22 43.82 -40.06 6.05
N VAL A 23 44.80 -39.34 6.63
CA VAL A 23 46.11 -39.13 5.98
C VAL A 23 47.22 -39.58 6.91
N GLY A 24 47.78 -40.75 6.58
CA GLY A 24 49.12 -41.16 6.93
C GLY A 24 50.07 -40.95 5.74
N LEU A 25 50.85 -39.86 5.83
CA LEU A 25 52.23 -39.68 5.37
C LEU A 25 52.74 -40.39 4.10
N LYS A 26 53.01 -39.64 3.00
CA LYS A 26 54.11 -39.94 2.05
C LYS A 26 54.74 -38.69 1.40
N LYS A 27 56.00 -38.46 1.79
CA LYS A 27 57.21 -37.98 1.07
C LYS A 27 57.09 -36.93 -0.05
N GLU A 28 57.79 -35.81 0.17
CA GLU A 28 58.20 -34.82 -0.83
C GLU A 28 58.97 -35.42 -2.01
N THR A 29 58.76 -34.84 -3.19
CA THR A 29 59.60 -34.98 -4.37
C THR A 29 60.04 -33.58 -4.84
N PRO A 30 61.31 -33.38 -5.24
CA PRO A 30 61.81 -32.05 -5.61
C PRO A 30 61.30 -31.65 -6.99
N ARG A 31 60.69 -30.46 -7.07
CA ARG A 31 60.11 -29.87 -8.28
C ARG A 31 61.20 -29.39 -9.26
N PRO A 32 61.06 -29.58 -10.59
CA PRO A 32 62.01 -29.04 -11.57
C PRO A 32 61.96 -27.50 -11.64
N ARG A 33 63.14 -26.86 -11.63
CA ARG A 33 63.32 -25.41 -11.74
C ARG A 33 63.29 -24.92 -13.20
N SER A 34 62.13 -24.98 -13.86
CA SER A 34 62.02 -24.43 -15.23
C SER A 34 60.74 -23.66 -15.57
N CYS A 35 59.87 -23.39 -14.59
CA CYS A 35 58.72 -22.51 -14.81
C CYS A 35 58.99 -21.14 -14.17
N PRO A 36 58.99 -20.03 -14.93
CA PRO A 36 59.14 -18.71 -14.34
C PRO A 36 57.93 -18.43 -13.45
N ALA A 37 58.18 -18.23 -12.16
CA ALA A 37 57.18 -18.13 -11.09
C ALA A 37 56.32 -16.85 -11.12
N GLY A 38 56.15 -16.20 -12.29
CA GLY A 38 55.48 -14.91 -12.41
C GLY A 38 54.55 -14.73 -13.61
N GLN A 39 54.39 -15.73 -14.49
CA GLN A 39 53.48 -15.59 -15.64
C GLN A 39 52.17 -16.35 -15.41
N LEU A 40 51.08 -15.59 -15.26
CA LEU A 40 49.72 -16.12 -15.35
C LEU A 40 49.58 -16.94 -16.64
N SER A 41 49.08 -18.16 -16.51
CA SER A 41 48.79 -19.04 -17.64
C SER A 41 47.85 -18.33 -18.63
N SER A 42 48.00 -18.63 -19.93
CA SER A 42 47.17 -18.06 -21.01
C SER A 42 45.67 -18.19 -20.69
N THR A 43 45.27 -19.34 -20.13
CA THR A 43 43.90 -19.63 -19.72
C THR A 43 43.42 -18.70 -18.59
N THR A 44 44.28 -18.42 -17.59
CA THR A 44 43.96 -17.51 -16.49
C THR A 44 43.80 -16.07 -16.97
N ARG A 45 44.64 -15.62 -17.92
CA ARG A 45 44.47 -14.28 -18.54
C ARG A 45 43.15 -14.16 -19.30
N PHE A 46 42.77 -15.21 -20.03
CA PHE A 46 41.50 -15.24 -20.76
C PHE A 46 40.29 -15.21 -19.82
N ILE A 47 40.31 -15.99 -18.73
CA ILE A 47 39.26 -15.99 -17.71
C ILE A 47 39.15 -14.61 -17.05
N ASN A 48 40.27 -14.02 -16.64
CA ASN A 48 40.27 -12.68 -16.03
C ASN A 48 39.74 -11.61 -17.00
N ARG A 49 40.10 -11.67 -18.28
CA ARG A 49 39.57 -10.76 -19.30
C ARG A 49 38.05 -10.88 -19.46
N LYS A 50 37.52 -12.11 -19.47
CA LYS A 50 36.06 -12.32 -19.52
C LYS A 50 35.37 -11.86 -18.24
N SER A 51 35.94 -12.15 -17.08
CA SER A 51 35.42 -11.69 -15.79
C SER A 51 35.35 -10.17 -15.72
N PHE A 52 36.42 -9.48 -16.13
CA PHE A 52 36.46 -8.03 -16.20
C PHE A 52 35.37 -7.46 -17.11
N ARG A 53 35.15 -8.07 -18.29
CA ARG A 53 34.09 -7.65 -19.23
C ARG A 53 32.68 -7.86 -18.68
N LEU A 54 32.46 -8.92 -17.91
CA LEU A 54 31.18 -9.16 -17.24
C LEU A 54 30.96 -8.15 -16.10
N ASP A 55 32.01 -7.80 -15.38
CA ASP A 55 31.96 -6.79 -14.32
C ASP A 55 31.68 -5.39 -14.89
N GLU A 56 32.31 -5.05 -16.02
CA GLU A 56 32.00 -3.84 -16.80
C GLU A 56 30.53 -3.80 -17.26
N LEU A 57 30.00 -4.93 -17.75
CA LEU A 57 28.59 -5.01 -18.13
C LEU A 57 27.66 -4.84 -16.91
N ARG A 58 27.99 -5.51 -15.80
CA ARG A 58 27.20 -5.46 -14.56
C ARG A 58 27.14 -4.05 -13.99
N THR A 59 28.29 -3.38 -13.91
CA THR A 59 28.38 -1.98 -13.45
C THR A 59 27.57 -1.04 -14.33
N SER A 60 27.63 -1.19 -15.66
CA SER A 60 26.80 -0.38 -16.58
C SER A 60 25.29 -0.62 -16.41
N PHE A 61 24.88 -1.84 -16.06
CA PHE A 61 23.48 -2.15 -15.77
C PHE A 61 23.03 -1.52 -14.44
N GLU A 62 23.86 -1.65 -13.40
CA GLU A 62 23.59 -1.06 -12.09
C GLU A 62 23.50 0.47 -12.18
N GLU A 63 24.39 1.12 -12.94
CA GLU A 63 24.32 2.57 -13.23
C GLU A 63 22.99 2.95 -13.91
N ARG A 64 22.55 2.16 -14.91
CA ARG A 64 21.28 2.40 -15.59
C ARG A 64 20.08 2.26 -14.65
N VAL A 65 20.12 1.27 -13.75
CA VAL A 65 19.05 1.05 -12.76
C VAL A 65 19.00 2.20 -11.77
N GLU A 66 20.14 2.68 -11.31
CA GLU A 66 20.23 3.82 -10.38
C GLU A 66 19.72 5.12 -11.02
N GLU A 67 20.10 5.39 -12.28
CA GLU A 67 19.58 6.53 -13.04
C GLU A 67 18.04 6.47 -13.20
N LEU A 68 17.49 5.29 -13.52
CA LEU A 68 16.04 5.10 -13.62
C LEU A 68 15.34 5.28 -12.27
N ALA A 69 15.93 4.80 -11.18
CA ALA A 69 15.39 4.99 -9.84
C ALA A 69 15.40 6.46 -9.43
N GLN A 70 16.47 7.20 -9.78
CA GLN A 70 16.58 8.62 -9.50
C GLN A 70 15.54 9.42 -10.30
N THR A 71 15.46 9.22 -11.62
CA THR A 71 14.49 9.92 -12.48
C THR A 71 13.04 9.65 -12.08
N PHE A 72 12.74 8.42 -11.65
CA PHE A 72 11.42 8.09 -11.09
C PHE A 72 11.14 8.87 -9.80
N SER A 73 12.11 8.92 -8.88
CA SER A 73 12.00 9.66 -7.62
C SER A 73 11.79 11.16 -7.86
N ASP A 74 12.57 11.77 -8.76
CA ASP A 74 12.45 13.18 -9.15
C ASP A 74 11.05 13.48 -9.72
N THR A 75 10.53 12.56 -10.53
CA THR A 75 9.18 12.66 -11.11
C THR A 75 8.10 12.65 -10.02
N LEU A 76 8.24 11.80 -9.01
CA LEU A 76 7.31 11.74 -7.88
C LEU A 76 7.38 13.00 -7.03
N GLU A 77 8.58 13.50 -6.75
CA GLU A 77 8.77 14.73 -5.98
C GLU A 77 8.16 15.94 -6.69
N ALA A 78 8.41 16.10 -8.00
CA ALA A 78 7.83 17.17 -8.80
C ALA A 78 6.28 17.12 -8.79
N LYS A 79 5.69 15.93 -8.90
CA LYS A 79 4.23 15.75 -8.80
C LYS A 79 3.70 16.08 -7.40
N SER A 80 4.41 15.65 -6.35
CA SER A 80 4.06 15.93 -4.96
C SER A 80 4.07 17.43 -4.67
N LYS A 81 5.16 18.12 -5.06
CA LYS A 81 5.31 19.56 -4.94
C LYS A 81 4.20 20.32 -5.67
N LYS A 82 3.92 19.95 -6.93
CA LYS A 82 2.83 20.57 -7.71
C LYS A 82 1.45 20.41 -7.04
N ARG A 83 1.17 19.23 -6.47
CA ARG A 83 -0.08 19.01 -5.70
C ARG A 83 -0.14 19.91 -4.47
N TRP A 84 0.98 20.02 -3.76
CA TRP A 84 1.07 20.86 -2.56
C TRP A 84 0.87 22.34 -2.88
N ASP A 85 1.56 22.86 -3.91
CA ASP A 85 1.42 24.24 -4.37
C ASP A 85 -0.02 24.54 -4.82
N SER A 86 -0.65 23.59 -5.54
CA SER A 86 -2.04 23.72 -5.96
C SER A 86 -3.01 23.75 -4.77
N GLY A 87 -2.76 22.93 -3.75
CA GLY A 87 -3.54 22.90 -2.51
C GLY A 87 -3.39 24.20 -1.71
N LEU A 88 -2.16 24.67 -1.55
CA LEU A 88 -1.85 25.92 -0.86
C LEU A 88 -2.50 27.12 -1.55
N HIS A 89 -2.43 27.19 -2.88
CA HIS A 89 -3.06 28.26 -3.65
C HIS A 89 -4.58 28.27 -3.46
N ARG A 90 -5.23 27.10 -3.50
CA ARG A 90 -6.68 26.97 -3.25
C ARG A 90 -7.03 27.41 -1.83
N PHE A 91 -6.26 26.99 -0.83
CA PHE A 91 -6.47 27.37 0.56
C PHE A 91 -6.37 28.90 0.73
N GLN A 92 -5.32 29.53 0.21
CA GLN A 92 -5.16 30.98 0.27
C GLN A 92 -6.30 31.72 -0.45
N ALA A 93 -6.78 31.21 -1.58
CA ALA A 93 -7.93 31.79 -2.28
C ALA A 93 -9.22 31.72 -1.45
N LEU A 94 -9.43 30.64 -0.70
CA LEU A 94 -10.56 30.50 0.24
C LEU A 94 -10.43 31.47 1.41
N CYS A 95 -9.23 31.61 2.00
CA CYS A 95 -8.98 32.59 3.06
C CYS A 95 -9.25 34.03 2.60
N LYS A 96 -8.83 34.38 1.38
CA LYS A 96 -9.10 35.71 0.81
C LYS A 96 -10.60 35.98 0.61
N LYS A 97 -11.36 35.00 0.07
CA LYS A 97 -12.82 35.14 -0.12
C LYS A 97 -13.59 35.26 1.20
N THR A 98 -13.17 34.53 2.23
CA THR A 98 -13.79 34.59 3.56
C THR A 98 -13.46 35.90 4.28
N SER A 99 -12.27 36.48 4.04
CA SER A 99 -11.92 37.82 4.58
C SER A 99 -12.65 38.99 3.91
N SER A 100 -13.05 38.87 2.63
CA SER A 100 -13.78 39.93 1.91
C SER A 100 -15.27 40.00 2.23
N LEU A 101 -15.82 38.96 2.86
CA LEU A 101 -17.18 38.95 3.40
C LEU A 101 -17.08 39.44 4.85
N GLY A 102 -16.95 40.76 5.02
CA GLY A 102 -16.63 41.39 6.29
C GLY A 102 -17.43 40.86 7.48
N GLY A 103 -16.70 40.58 8.56
CA GLY A 103 -17.26 40.22 9.86
C GLY A 103 -16.49 39.07 10.48
N ASP A 104 -15.36 39.40 11.12
CA ASP A 104 -14.79 38.70 12.28
C ASP A 104 -15.19 37.21 12.47
N ILE A 105 -14.82 36.35 11.51
CA ILE A 105 -14.87 34.88 11.69
C ILE A 105 -13.51 34.42 12.26
N HIS A 106 -12.93 35.23 13.16
CA HIS A 106 -11.77 34.86 13.98
C HIS A 106 -12.17 34.39 15.36
N HIS A 107 -13.43 34.03 15.59
CA HIS A 107 -13.66 32.93 16.50
C HIS A 107 -13.15 31.69 15.78
N PRO A 108 -12.01 31.08 16.20
CA PRO A 108 -11.86 29.67 15.89
C PRO A 108 -13.18 29.07 16.31
N ILE A 109 -13.84 28.36 15.40
CA ILE A 109 -14.81 27.37 15.80
C ILE A 109 -14.02 26.54 16.80
N SER A 110 -14.21 26.84 18.07
CA SER A 110 -13.81 26.00 19.16
C SER A 110 -14.67 24.78 18.87
N LEU A 111 -14.11 23.88 18.07
CA LEU A 111 -14.18 22.48 18.38
C LEU A 111 -13.69 22.43 19.82
N SER A 112 -14.63 22.70 20.74
CA SER A 112 -14.68 22.02 22.02
C SER A 112 -14.19 20.64 21.68
N ARG A 113 -13.03 20.33 22.23
CA ARG A 113 -12.40 19.02 22.14
C ARG A 113 -13.40 18.09 22.83
N HIS A 114 -14.44 17.75 22.08
CA HIS A 114 -15.43 16.79 22.43
C HIS A 114 -14.62 15.52 22.33
N ASP A 115 -14.26 15.03 23.51
CA ASP A 115 -13.58 13.78 23.77
C ASP A 115 -14.55 12.66 23.33
N GLU A 116 -14.83 12.61 22.03
CA GLU A 116 -15.66 11.59 21.43
C GLU A 116 -14.74 10.40 21.24
N ASP A 117 -14.88 9.48 22.18
CA ASP A 117 -14.52 8.07 22.06
C ASP A 117 -14.60 7.62 20.58
N PRO A 118 -13.49 7.18 19.97
CA PRO A 118 -13.45 6.81 18.55
C PRO A 118 -14.41 5.67 18.19
N ASP A 119 -14.94 4.94 19.17
CA ASP A 119 -15.92 3.86 18.98
C ASP A 119 -17.38 4.35 19.01
N LYS A 120 -17.62 5.65 19.22
CA LYS A 120 -18.98 6.19 19.29
C LYS A 120 -19.51 6.52 17.88
N PRO A 121 -20.61 5.88 17.43
CA PRO A 121 -21.15 6.14 16.09
C PRO A 121 -21.55 7.61 15.96
N TYR A 122 -21.20 8.23 14.83
CA TYR A 122 -21.53 9.63 14.51
C TYR A 122 -22.98 9.96 14.88
N SER A 123 -23.13 10.69 15.98
CA SER A 123 -24.42 10.96 16.59
C SER A 123 -25.09 12.10 15.85
N THR A 124 -26.31 11.87 15.34
CA THR A 124 -27.14 12.91 14.71
C THR A 124 -27.77 13.85 15.73
N GLN A 125 -27.38 13.78 17.02
CA GLN A 125 -27.87 14.64 18.09
C GLN A 125 -27.68 16.14 17.80
N TRP A 126 -26.62 16.53 17.08
CA TRP A 126 -26.44 17.93 16.67
C TRP A 126 -27.58 18.43 15.77
N LEU A 127 -28.19 17.55 14.96
CA LEU A 127 -29.35 17.91 14.12
C LEU A 127 -30.59 18.11 14.98
N LEU A 128 -30.79 17.30 16.02
CA LEU A 128 -31.90 17.49 16.96
C LEU A 128 -31.77 18.80 17.74
N VAL A 129 -30.56 19.15 18.18
CA VAL A 129 -30.26 20.44 18.82
C VAL A 129 -30.49 21.61 17.85
N LEU A 130 -30.05 21.48 16.60
CA LEU A 130 -30.29 22.48 15.56
C LEU A 130 -31.80 22.69 15.31
N LEU A 131 -32.57 21.61 15.22
CA LEU A 131 -34.02 21.66 15.02
C LEU A 131 -34.74 22.29 16.22
N GLY A 132 -34.29 22.02 17.45
CA GLY A 132 -34.83 22.60 18.68
C GLY A 132 -34.59 24.10 18.81
N ASN A 133 -33.49 24.61 18.24
CA ASN A 133 -33.12 26.02 18.29
C ASN A 133 -33.73 26.87 17.17
N LEU A 134 -34.53 26.29 16.27
CA LEU A 134 -35.19 27.04 15.20
C LEU A 134 -36.36 27.87 15.75
N THR A 135 -36.37 29.16 15.41
CA THR A 135 -37.47 30.06 15.72
C THR A 135 -38.74 29.67 14.94
N GLU A 136 -39.92 29.97 15.51
CA GLU A 136 -41.21 29.63 14.89
C GLU A 136 -41.41 30.26 13.50
N ALA A 137 -40.83 31.44 13.26
CA ALA A 137 -40.82 32.09 11.95
C ALA A 137 -40.00 31.30 10.91
N ALA A 138 -38.93 30.62 11.33
CA ALA A 138 -38.10 29.80 10.46
C ALA A 138 -38.84 28.50 10.06
N LYS A 139 -39.62 27.92 10.98
CA LYS A 139 -40.44 26.71 10.73
C LYS A 139 -41.57 26.95 9.71
N GLN A 140 -42.09 28.17 9.64
CA GLN A 140 -43.14 28.55 8.67
C GLN A 140 -42.60 28.77 7.24
N ASN A 141 -41.27 28.85 7.07
CA ASN A 141 -40.67 29.02 5.75
C ASN A 141 -40.60 27.67 5.00
N ARG A 142 -41.45 27.51 3.97
CA ARG A 142 -41.50 26.29 3.14
C ARG A 142 -40.16 25.85 2.55
N LYS A 143 -39.28 26.80 2.19
CA LYS A 143 -37.96 26.46 1.63
C LYS A 143 -37.05 25.86 2.71
N LEU A 144 -37.09 26.43 3.91
CA LEU A 144 -36.32 25.93 5.04
C LEU A 144 -36.86 24.57 5.51
N ALA A 145 -38.18 24.41 5.57
CA ALA A 145 -38.81 23.13 5.89
C ALA A 145 -38.35 22.01 4.95
N HIS A 146 -38.27 22.27 3.65
CA HIS A 146 -37.79 21.28 2.67
C HIS A 146 -36.29 20.95 2.83
N VAL A 147 -35.47 21.94 3.20
CA VAL A 147 -34.04 21.71 3.49
C VAL A 147 -33.88 20.90 4.78
N LEU A 148 -34.65 21.21 5.82
CA LEU A 148 -34.63 20.49 7.09
C LEU A 148 -35.13 19.04 6.93
N GLU A 149 -36.16 18.82 6.12
CA GLU A 149 -36.65 17.48 5.76
C GLU A 149 -35.56 16.69 5.02
N LYS A 150 -34.85 17.31 4.08
CA LYS A 150 -33.69 16.68 3.42
C LYS A 150 -32.57 16.36 4.40
N LEU A 151 -32.21 17.30 5.27
CA LEU A 151 -31.18 17.11 6.29
C LEU A 151 -31.56 16.00 7.29
N TRP A 152 -32.83 15.95 7.68
CA TRP A 152 -33.38 14.88 8.52
C TRP A 152 -33.31 13.53 7.82
N ARG A 153 -33.71 13.45 6.55
CA ARG A 153 -33.51 12.25 5.73
C ARG A 153 -32.04 11.86 5.62
N PHE A 154 -31.11 12.80 5.48
CA PHE A 154 -29.68 12.48 5.49
C PHE A 154 -29.18 12.00 6.85
N ALA A 155 -29.74 12.49 7.96
CA ALA A 155 -29.41 12.00 9.29
C ALA A 155 -29.98 10.60 9.55
N ASP A 156 -31.17 10.31 9.01
CA ASP A 156 -31.85 9.01 9.14
C ASP A 156 -31.29 7.95 8.16
N GLU A 157 -31.05 8.33 6.90
CA GLU A 157 -30.53 7.49 5.80
C GLU A 157 -29.00 7.32 5.83
N ARG A 158 -28.26 7.96 6.75
CA ARG A 158 -26.79 7.79 6.87
C ARG A 158 -26.33 6.44 7.40
N ARG A 159 -27.22 5.46 7.47
CA ARG A 159 -26.81 4.05 7.31
C ARG A 159 -26.65 3.82 5.81
N LEU A 160 -25.47 4.13 5.26
CA LEU A 160 -25.05 3.74 3.89
C LEU A 160 -25.05 2.20 3.80
N ARG A 161 -26.26 1.62 3.75
CA ARG A 161 -26.46 0.19 3.83
C ARG A 161 -26.32 -0.38 2.44
N VAL A 162 -25.10 -0.79 2.12
CA VAL A 162 -24.82 -1.48 0.86
C VAL A 162 -25.37 -2.90 0.98
N ARG A 163 -26.12 -3.37 -0.04
CA ARG A 163 -26.61 -4.75 -0.03
C ARG A 163 -25.42 -5.72 -0.15
N PRO A 164 -25.37 -6.80 0.66
CA PRO A 164 -24.38 -7.87 0.57
C PRO A 164 -24.02 -8.30 -0.86
N GLN A 165 -25.03 -8.51 -1.71
CA GLN A 165 -24.81 -8.99 -3.07
C GLN A 165 -24.11 -7.97 -3.98
N VAL A 166 -24.33 -6.67 -3.76
CA VAL A 166 -23.66 -5.61 -4.53
C VAL A 166 -22.18 -5.55 -4.14
N PHE A 167 -21.92 -5.64 -2.83
CA PHE A 167 -20.56 -5.71 -2.30
C PHE A 167 -19.78 -6.91 -2.85
N LEU A 168 -20.34 -8.12 -2.76
CA LEU A 168 -19.70 -9.33 -3.30
C LEU A 168 -19.52 -9.29 -4.82
N LYS A 169 -20.44 -8.65 -5.56
CA LYS A 169 -20.30 -8.46 -7.01
C LYS A 169 -19.11 -7.56 -7.34
N VAL A 170 -18.89 -6.49 -6.58
CA VAL A 170 -17.73 -5.60 -6.75
C VAL A 170 -16.44 -6.35 -6.42
N LEU A 171 -16.37 -7.06 -5.29
CA LEU A 171 -15.22 -7.89 -4.96
C LEU A 171 -15.01 -9.05 -5.95
N GLY A 172 -16.09 -9.54 -6.56
CA GLY A 172 -16.08 -10.53 -7.62
C GLY A 172 -15.42 -10.04 -8.91
N SER A 173 -15.33 -8.73 -9.14
CA SER A 173 -14.68 -8.17 -10.32
C SER A 173 -13.16 -8.07 -10.20
N LEU A 174 -12.62 -8.18 -8.98
CA LEU A 174 -11.19 -8.13 -8.70
C LEU A 174 -10.50 -9.46 -9.00
N GLN A 175 -9.18 -9.49 -9.10
CA GLN A 175 -8.44 -10.75 -9.16
C GLN A 175 -8.31 -11.36 -7.75
N PRO A 176 -8.19 -12.69 -7.59
CA PRO A 176 -8.07 -13.32 -6.27
C PRO A 176 -6.89 -12.79 -5.44
N TRP A 177 -5.77 -12.43 -6.08
CA TRP A 177 -4.60 -11.86 -5.41
C TRP A 177 -4.79 -10.40 -4.99
N GLU A 178 -5.66 -9.64 -5.67
CA GLU A 178 -5.95 -8.24 -5.31
C GLU A 178 -6.69 -8.16 -3.98
N LEU A 179 -7.56 -9.15 -3.72
CA LEU A 179 -8.30 -9.28 -2.47
C LEU A 179 -7.38 -9.51 -1.26
N CYS A 180 -6.13 -9.94 -1.50
CA CYS A 180 -5.13 -10.19 -0.47
C CYS A 180 -4.18 -9.01 -0.25
N LEU A 181 -4.37 -7.87 -0.94
CA LEU A 181 -3.56 -6.67 -0.71
C LEU A 181 -3.88 -6.10 0.69
N PRO A 182 -2.88 -5.80 1.53
CA PRO A 182 -3.11 -5.37 2.93
C PRO A 182 -4.09 -4.20 3.06
N ASP A 183 -3.90 -3.15 2.26
CA ASP A 183 -4.76 -1.97 2.25
C ASP A 183 -6.20 -2.31 1.86
N LEU A 184 -6.35 -3.24 0.91
CA LEU A 184 -7.66 -3.65 0.43
C LEU A 184 -8.35 -4.58 1.43
N CYS A 185 -7.63 -5.51 2.07
CA CYS A 185 -8.18 -6.35 3.13
C CYS A 185 -8.77 -5.52 4.26
N VAL A 186 -8.02 -4.49 4.72
CA VAL A 186 -8.50 -3.58 5.77
C VAL A 186 -9.74 -2.81 5.29
N ALA A 187 -9.71 -2.26 4.07
CA ALA A 187 -10.87 -1.56 3.52
C ALA A 187 -12.11 -2.46 3.38
N ILE A 188 -11.92 -3.69 2.91
CA ILE A 188 -12.97 -4.70 2.77
C ILE A 188 -13.58 -5.04 4.13
N GLU A 189 -12.77 -5.28 5.16
CA GLU A 189 -13.25 -5.59 6.52
C GLU A 189 -14.09 -4.44 7.08
N VAL A 190 -13.59 -3.20 6.94
CA VAL A 190 -14.29 -1.99 7.41
C VAL A 190 -15.62 -1.81 6.68
N VAL A 191 -15.65 -1.96 5.35
CA VAL A 191 -16.87 -1.81 4.54
C VAL A 191 -17.85 -2.96 4.84
N ARG A 192 -17.37 -4.20 4.97
CA ARG A 192 -18.19 -5.37 5.32
C ARG A 192 -18.91 -5.15 6.64
N GLU A 193 -18.20 -4.70 7.66
CA GLU A 193 -18.73 -4.51 9.01
C GLU A 193 -19.65 -3.30 9.12
N HIS A 194 -19.21 -2.13 8.62
CA HIS A 194 -19.88 -0.86 8.94
C HIS A 194 -20.92 -0.43 7.91
N ALA A 195 -20.67 -0.71 6.62
CA ALA A 195 -21.56 -0.31 5.53
C ALA A 195 -22.47 -1.45 5.06
N VAL A 196 -21.95 -2.67 4.96
CA VAL A 196 -22.73 -3.82 4.47
C VAL A 196 -23.45 -4.55 5.60
N LYS A 197 -22.83 -4.60 6.80
CA LYS A 197 -23.25 -5.40 7.95
C LYS A 197 -23.43 -6.88 7.60
N MET A 198 -22.43 -7.42 6.89
CA MET A 198 -22.32 -8.84 6.57
C MET A 198 -21.46 -9.53 7.64
N SER A 199 -21.83 -10.75 8.03
CA SER A 199 -21.05 -11.56 8.96
C SER A 199 -19.71 -11.96 8.35
N ARG A 200 -18.74 -12.28 9.20
CA ARG A 200 -17.43 -12.76 8.71
C ARG A 200 -17.58 -14.11 8.01
N GLU A 201 -18.43 -14.97 8.53
CA GLU A 201 -18.67 -16.33 8.05
C GLU A 201 -19.25 -16.33 6.64
N ASP A 202 -20.22 -15.45 6.36
CA ASP A 202 -20.82 -15.32 5.03
C ASP A 202 -19.79 -14.83 3.99
N TYR A 203 -18.94 -13.88 4.39
CA TYR A 203 -17.86 -13.37 3.55
C TYR A 203 -16.79 -14.45 3.29
N ASP A 204 -16.37 -15.17 4.33
CA ASP A 204 -15.33 -16.20 4.22
C ASP A 204 -15.82 -17.38 3.36
N THR A 205 -17.10 -17.77 3.49
CA THR A 205 -17.72 -18.80 2.64
C THR A 205 -17.68 -18.39 1.16
N TRP A 206 -18.02 -17.12 0.87
CA TRP A 206 -17.93 -16.58 -0.48
C TRP A 206 -16.48 -16.53 -0.98
N LEU A 207 -15.54 -16.07 -0.14
CA LEU A 207 -14.13 -15.95 -0.50
C LEU A 207 -13.52 -17.32 -0.81
N LEU A 208 -13.81 -18.32 0.02
CA LEU A 208 -13.40 -19.72 -0.21
C LEU A 208 -13.97 -20.26 -1.50
N SER A 209 -15.25 -20.03 -1.82
CA SER A 209 -15.84 -20.46 -3.10
C SER A 209 -15.12 -19.88 -4.33
N ARG A 210 -14.44 -18.74 -4.15
CA ARG A 210 -13.68 -18.01 -5.17
C ARG A 210 -12.24 -18.50 -5.30
N ILE A 211 -11.62 -18.88 -4.19
CA ILE A 211 -10.23 -19.35 -4.13
C ILE A 211 -10.14 -20.85 -4.40
N SER A 212 -11.12 -21.64 -3.97
CA SER A 212 -11.24 -23.09 -4.22
C SER A 212 -11.68 -23.44 -5.64
N GLY A 213 -11.49 -22.53 -6.61
CA GLY A 213 -11.66 -22.79 -8.04
C GLY A 213 -10.67 -23.85 -8.57
N PRO A 214 -10.63 -24.14 -9.89
CA PRO A 214 -10.16 -25.41 -10.48
C PRO A 214 -8.69 -25.82 -10.28
N TRP A 215 -7.89 -25.10 -9.48
CA TRP A 215 -6.50 -25.46 -9.23
C TRP A 215 -6.36 -26.79 -8.46
N GLU A 216 -7.36 -27.19 -7.67
CA GLU A 216 -7.39 -28.51 -7.01
C GLU A 216 -7.66 -29.69 -7.97
N ALA A 217 -8.25 -29.43 -9.15
CA ALA A 217 -8.43 -30.49 -10.17
C ALA A 217 -7.12 -30.85 -10.88
N GLN A 218 -6.16 -29.92 -10.95
CA GLN A 218 -4.88 -30.11 -11.64
C GLN A 218 -3.87 -30.93 -10.80
N THR A 219 -3.97 -30.90 -9.47
CA THR A 219 -3.06 -31.63 -8.57
C THR A 219 -3.52 -33.07 -8.28
N ARG A 220 -4.82 -33.38 -8.43
CA ARG A 220 -5.33 -34.76 -8.32
C ARG A 220 -5.18 -35.60 -9.59
N ALA A 221 -5.05 -34.98 -10.76
CA ALA A 221 -4.85 -35.71 -12.02
C ALA A 221 -3.39 -36.12 -12.31
N ASN A 222 -2.42 -35.64 -11.51
CA ASN A 222 -0.99 -35.94 -11.68
C ASN A 222 -0.45 -36.95 -10.64
N ILE A 223 -1.32 -37.59 -9.85
CA ILE A 223 -0.94 -38.59 -8.83
C ILE A 223 -1.70 -39.92 -9.04
N SER A 224 -2.37 -40.11 -10.18
CA SER A 224 -3.01 -41.39 -10.53
C SER A 224 -2.48 -42.00 -11.81
#